data_AF-A0A6F8Z7V4-F1
#
_entry.id   AF-A0A6F8Z7V4-F1
#
_cell.length_a   1.000
_cell.length_b   1.000
_cell.length_c   1.000
_cell.angle_alpha   90.00
_cell.angle_beta   90.00
_cell.angle_gamma   90.00
#
_symmetry.space_group_name_H-M   'P 1'
#
loop_
_entity.id
_entity.type
_entity.pdbx_description
1 polymer ?
#
loop_
_entity_poly.entity_id
_entity_poly.type
_entity_poly.pdbx_seq_one_letter_code
_entity_poly.pdbx_strand_id
1 'polypeptide(L)'
;MYLHLVPRILHHMKNKCTLVSVSVPELSLELKADSLVAMKPYPNKSYHVVMLKGRRALNGFLVKSPRTLTEFTMITIWDLDSTSVLQKA
;
A
#
# COMPACT_ATOMS: atom_id res chain seq x y z
N MET A 1 -9.47 11.76 13.75
CA MET A 1 -8.82 10.45 13.92
C MET A 1 -7.70 10.31 12.90
N TYR A 2 -6.60 9.62 13.23
CA TYR A 2 -5.59 9.23 12.23
C TYR A 2 -5.64 7.72 12.03
N LEU A 3 -5.67 7.30 10.77
CA LEU A 3 -5.62 5.89 10.38
C LEU A 3 -4.21 5.57 9.90
N HIS A 4 -3.61 4.53 10.46
CA HIS A 4 -2.35 4.00 9.98
C HIS A 4 -2.63 2.89 8.97
N LEU A 5 -2.48 3.22 7.68
CA LEU A 5 -2.69 2.28 6.60
C LEU A 5 -1.36 1.57 6.31
N VAL A 6 -1.38 0.23 6.30
CA VAL A 6 -0.19 -0.59 6.03
C VAL A 6 -0.48 -1.54 4.87
N PRO A 7 -0.54 -1.03 3.62
CA PRO A 7 -0.78 -1.88 2.47
C PRO A 7 0.44 -2.76 2.24
N ARG A 8 0.22 -4.08 2.15
CA ARG A 8 1.28 -5.08 2.01
C ARG A 8 0.83 -6.25 1.15
N ILE A 9 1.77 -6.79 0.39
CA ILE A 9 1.58 -8.01 -0.41
C ILE A 9 2.69 -9.02 -0.09
N LEU A 10 2.31 -10.27 0.11
CA LEU A 10 3.26 -11.37 0.22
C LEU A 10 3.80 -11.67 -1.19
N HIS A 11 5.11 -11.58 -1.36
CA HIS A 11 5.77 -11.77 -2.65
C HIS A 11 7.11 -12.48 -2.44
N HIS A 12 7.09 -13.80 -2.64
CA HIS A 12 8.28 -14.66 -2.51
C HIS A 12 9.19 -14.61 -3.74
N MET A 13 8.64 -14.21 -4.88
CA MET A 13 9.33 -14.23 -6.16
C MET A 13 10.32 -13.06 -6.26
N LYS A 14 11.38 -13.26 -7.04
CA LYS A 14 12.42 -12.24 -7.28
C LYS A 14 12.08 -11.27 -8.42
N ASN A 15 10.97 -11.50 -9.13
CA ASN A 15 10.50 -10.59 -10.17
C ASN A 15 10.02 -9.26 -9.56
N LYS A 16 9.98 -8.22 -10.39
CA LYS A 16 9.60 -6.88 -9.96
C LYS A 16 8.16 -6.90 -9.46
N CYS A 17 7.96 -6.23 -8.33
CA CYS A 17 6.67 -6.04 -7.70
C CYS A 17 6.50 -4.53 -7.49
N THR A 18 5.66 -3.92 -8.32
CA THR A 18 5.35 -2.49 -8.25
C THR A 18 3.92 -2.29 -7.84
N LEU A 19 3.69 -1.23 -7.08
CA LEU A 19 2.35 -0.82 -6.71
C LEU A 19 1.83 0.18 -7.74
N VAL A 20 0.62 -0.06 -8.23
CA VAL A 20 -0.09 0.82 -9.17
C VAL A 20 -0.89 1.87 -8.39
N SER A 21 -1.69 1.43 -7.42
CA SER A 21 -2.51 2.33 -6.62
C SER A 21 -2.93 1.73 -5.28
N VAL A 22 -3.29 2.63 -4.36
CA VAL A 22 -3.97 2.35 -3.09
C VAL A 22 -5.22 3.24 -3.04
N SER A 23 -6.36 2.66 -2.71
CA SER A 23 -7.58 3.43 -2.47
C SER A 23 -8.29 2.97 -1.20
N VAL A 24 -8.93 3.94 -0.55
CA VAL A 24 -9.88 3.72 0.55
C VAL A 24 -11.14 4.50 0.20
N PRO A 25 -12.16 3.85 -0.40
CA PRO A 25 -13.36 4.53 -0.88
C PRO A 25 -14.08 5.33 0.21
N GLU A 26 -14.12 4.83 1.44
CA GLU A 26 -14.78 5.48 2.58
C GLU A 26 -14.09 6.77 3.02
N LEU A 27 -12.86 7.02 2.57
CA LEU A 27 -12.09 8.24 2.80
C LEU A 27 -11.98 9.12 1.56
N SER A 28 -12.56 8.70 0.42
CA SER A 28 -12.28 9.29 -0.89
C SER A 28 -10.78 9.42 -1.16
N LEU A 29 -10.00 8.45 -0.66
CA LEU A 29 -8.55 8.43 -0.77
C LEU A 29 -8.18 7.59 -2.00
N GLU A 30 -7.40 8.19 -2.90
CA GLU A 30 -6.74 7.49 -3.99
C GLU A 30 -5.30 7.99 -4.11
N LEU A 31 -4.35 7.06 -4.03
CA LEU A 31 -2.93 7.34 -4.17
C LEU A 31 -2.38 6.47 -5.31
N LYS A 32 -1.67 7.10 -6.24
CA LYS A 32 -1.09 6.46 -7.43
C LYS A 32 0.40 6.18 -7.24
N ALA A 33 0.97 5.36 -8.13
CA ALA A 33 2.37 4.96 -8.12
C ALA A 33 3.36 6.15 -7.99
N ASP A 34 3.04 7.33 -8.52
CA ASP A 34 3.94 8.50 -8.48
C ASP A 34 4.23 9.00 -7.06
N SER A 35 3.25 8.86 -6.15
CA SER A 35 3.35 9.29 -4.76
C SER A 35 3.74 8.18 -3.80
N LEU A 36 3.87 6.94 -4.29
CA LEU A 36 4.06 5.74 -3.49
C LEU A 36 5.33 4.99 -3.89
N VAL A 37 5.86 4.20 -2.94
CA VAL A 37 6.97 3.29 -3.17
C VAL A 37 6.62 1.95 -2.54
N ALA A 38 6.78 0.87 -3.31
CA ALA A 38 6.70 -0.49 -2.81
C ALA A 38 8.11 -1.04 -2.59
N MET A 39 8.41 -1.52 -1.39
CA MET A 39 9.69 -2.17 -1.11
C MET A 39 9.57 -3.18 0.02
N LYS A 40 10.57 -4.06 0.13
CA LYS A 40 10.72 -4.89 1.32
C LYS A 40 11.07 -4.01 2.51
N PRO A 41 10.37 -4.13 3.65
CA PRO A 41 10.68 -3.33 4.83
C PRO A 41 12.03 -3.75 5.45
N TYR A 42 12.39 -5.03 5.31
CA TYR A 42 13.68 -5.58 5.69
C TYR A 42 14.09 -6.68 4.69
N PRO A 43 15.40 -6.90 4.46
CA PRO A 43 15.87 -7.87 3.46
C PRO A 43 15.36 -9.31 3.68
N ASN A 44 15.15 -9.71 4.93
CA ASN A 44 14.69 -11.04 5.32
C ASN A 44 13.17 -11.25 5.22
N LYS A 45 12.39 -10.22 4.89
CA LYS A 45 10.94 -10.35 4.74
C LYS A 45 10.55 -10.78 3.33
N SER A 46 9.56 -11.65 3.25
CA SER A 46 8.95 -12.14 2.00
C SER A 46 7.74 -11.31 1.57
N TYR A 47 7.57 -10.09 2.08
CA TYR A 47 6.47 -9.21 1.71
C TYR A 47 6.99 -7.82 1.38
N HIS A 48 6.27 -7.14 0.50
CA HIS A 48 6.46 -5.73 0.19
C HIS A 48 5.46 -4.90 0.99
N VAL A 49 5.89 -3.73 1.42
CA VAL A 49 5.03 -2.72 2.03
C VAL A 49 5.02 -1.48 1.15
N VAL A 50 3.90 -0.77 1.21
CA VAL A 50 3.73 0.52 0.55
C VAL A 50 4.10 1.65 1.50
N MET A 51 4.80 2.65 0.99
CA MET A 51 5.22 3.85 1.69
C MET A 51 4.97 5.09 0.83
N LEU A 52 4.88 6.26 1.45
CA LEU A 52 4.90 7.53 0.70
C LEU A 52 6.31 7.82 0.18
N LYS A 53 6.39 8.22 -1.09
CA LYS A 53 7.66 8.63 -1.72
C LYS A 53 8.20 9.88 -1.03
N GLY A 54 9.52 9.96 -0.85
CA GLY A 54 10.19 11.11 -0.24
C GLY A 54 10.09 11.21 1.28
N ARG A 55 9.46 10.23 1.97
CA ARG A 55 9.48 10.12 3.42
C ARG A 55 10.40 8.99 3.88
N ARG A 56 10.94 9.11 5.09
CA ARG A 56 11.76 8.06 5.72
C ARG A 56 10.94 6.77 5.77
N ALA A 57 11.55 5.67 5.32
CA ALA A 57 10.87 4.40 5.13
C ALA A 57 10.16 3.93 6.41
N LEU A 58 8.85 4.12 6.46
CA LEU A 58 7.96 3.63 7.52
C LEU A 58 7.03 2.62 6.88
N ASN A 59 6.72 1.54 7.60
CA ASN A 59 5.71 0.58 7.16
C ASN A 59 4.36 1.30 7.04
N GLY A 60 3.90 1.56 5.81
CA GLY A 60 2.63 2.25 5.58
C GLY A 60 2.72 3.77 5.69
N PHE A 61 1.56 4.40 5.89
CA PHE A 61 1.43 5.85 6.01
C PHE A 61 0.19 6.24 6.84
N LEU A 62 0.23 7.44 7.42
CA LEU A 62 -0.87 7.99 8.20
C LEU A 62 -1.80 8.81 7.32
N VAL A 63 -3.10 8.57 7.44
CA VAL A 63 -4.16 9.33 6.79
C VAL A 63 -5.03 9.99 7.85
N LYS A 64 -5.26 11.30 7.72
CA LYS A 64 -6.20 12.01 8.58
C LYS A 64 -7.62 11.70 8.11
N SER A 65 -8.41 11.06 8.96
CA SER A 65 -9.81 10.80 8.67
C SER A 65 -10.68 11.97 9.14
N PRO A 66 -11.58 12.50 8.29
CA PRO A 66 -12.54 13.54 8.67
C PRO A 66 -13.63 13.03 9.61
N ARG A 67 -13.82 11.70 9.68
CA ARG A 67 -14.85 11.04 10.48
C ARG A 67 -14.29 9.82 11.22
N THR A 68 -15.04 9.34 12.21
CA THR A 68 -14.73 8.04 12.82
C THR A 68 -15.20 6.94 11.86
N LEU A 69 -14.32 5.98 11.58
CA LEU A 69 -14.61 4.80 10.78
C LEU A 69 -14.40 3.58 11.68
N THR A 70 -15.44 2.75 11.83
CA THR A 70 -15.36 1.46 12.51
C THR A 70 -14.78 0.39 11.59
N GLU A 71 -15.13 0.47 10.31
CA GLU A 71 -14.69 -0.41 9.24
C GLU A 71 -14.41 0.41 7.99
N PHE A 72 -13.47 -0.04 7.17
CA PHE A 72 -13.13 0.55 5.89
C PHE A 72 -12.52 -0.51 4.98
N THR A 73 -12.57 -0.28 3.67
CA THR A 73 -12.00 -1.17 2.68
C THR A 73 -10.72 -0.57 2.13
N MET A 74 -9.61 -1.29 2.20
CA MET A 74 -8.38 -0.88 1.52
C MET A 74 -8.19 -1.72 0.26
N ILE A 75 -8.17 -1.05 -0.89
CA ILE A 75 -7.96 -1.69 -2.18
C ILE A 75 -6.55 -1.34 -2.66
N THR A 76 -5.78 -2.35 -3.04
CA THR A 76 -4.47 -2.14 -3.66
C THR A 76 -4.37 -2.87 -4.98
N ILE A 77 -3.79 -2.21 -5.97
CA ILE A 77 -3.50 -2.79 -7.28
C ILE A 77 -1.99 -2.89 -7.41
N TRP A 78 -1.54 -4.10 -7.70
CA TRP A 78 -0.13 -4.43 -7.87
C TRP A 78 0.12 -4.88 -9.29
N ASP A 79 1.25 -4.46 -9.83
CA ASP A 79 1.79 -4.93 -11.10
C ASP A 79 2.99 -5.84 -10.79
N LEU A 80 2.81 -7.12 -11.08
CA LEU A 80 3.86 -8.13 -11.06
C LEU A 80 4.24 -8.33 -12.53
N ASP A 81 5.53 -8.49 -12.87
CA ASP A 81 6.08 -8.51 -14.26
C ASP A 81 5.31 -9.27 -15.37
N SER A 82 4.28 -10.06 -15.06
CA SER A 82 3.38 -10.74 -16.01
C SER A 82 1.90 -10.79 -15.59
N THR A 83 1.48 -10.12 -14.51
CA THR A 83 0.10 -10.19 -14.00
C THR A 83 -0.22 -9.04 -13.05
N SER A 84 -1.39 -8.42 -13.22
CA SER A 84 -1.93 -7.47 -12.25
C SER A 84 -2.74 -8.20 -11.17
N VAL A 85 -2.59 -7.79 -9.91
CA VAL A 85 -3.31 -8.37 -8.76
C VAL A 85 -4.08 -7.27 -8.03
N LEU A 86 -5.37 -7.51 -7.81
CA LEU A 86 -6.23 -6.71 -6.95
C LEU A 86 -6.32 -7.36 -5.57
N GLN A 87 -5.95 -6.64 -4.52
CA GLN A 87 -6.08 -7.08 -3.14
C GLN A 87 -7.01 -6.14 -2.37
N LYS A 88 -7.98 -6.72 -1.65
CA LYS A 88 -8.87 -6.03 -0.72
C LYS A 88 -8.55 -6.49 0.70
N ALA A 89 -8.36 -5.55 1.61
CA ALA A 89 -8.05 -5.80 3.01
C ALA A 89 -8.95 -4.95 3.92
#